data_AF-A0AAV9G3B3-F1
#
_entry.id   AF-A0AAV9G3B3-F1
#
_cell.length_a   1.000
_cell.length_b   1.000
_cell.length_c   1.000
_cell.angle_alpha   90.00
_cell.angle_beta   90.00
_cell.angle_gamma   90.00
#
_symmetry.space_group_name_H-M   'P 1'
#
loop_
_entity.id
_entity.type
_entity.pdbx_description
1 polymer ?
#
loop_
_entity_poly.entity_id
_entity_poly.type
_entity_poly.pdbx_seq_one_letter_code
_entity_poly.pdbx_strand_id
1 'polypeptide(L)'
;MSDINLTKKSWEEFQSTGLLLFVNNFLHIFGWALVFECDGEKVISVYPARIKYRGFSEIATEEAFKKVTKYLSSSIKELKKEVMTKKKFDEDFIFPVNFGRKINNE
;
A
#
# COMPACT_ATOMS: atom_id res chain seq x y z
N MET A 1 -18.08 -12.65 15.54
CA MET A 1 -16.86 -11.89 15.21
C MET A 1 -16.86 -11.66 13.69
N SER A 2 -17.81 -10.86 13.22
CA SER A 2 -18.13 -10.69 11.81
C SER A 2 -18.72 -9.30 11.69
N ASP A 3 -17.90 -8.36 11.26
CA ASP A 3 -18.25 -7.12 10.54
C ASP A 3 -17.00 -6.24 10.42
N ILE A 4 -15.91 -6.81 9.90
CA ILE A 4 -14.79 -5.97 9.45
C ILE A 4 -15.05 -5.68 7.97
N ASN A 5 -15.33 -4.41 7.64
CA ASN A 5 -15.30 -3.88 6.27
C ASN A 5 -13.85 -3.91 5.70
N LEU A 6 -13.17 -5.05 5.77
CA LEU A 6 -11.80 -5.25 5.30
C LEU A 6 -11.83 -6.21 4.13
N THR A 7 -11.68 -5.65 2.94
CA THR A 7 -11.50 -6.43 1.72
C THR A 7 -10.00 -6.60 1.48
N LYS A 8 -9.45 -7.78 1.78
CA LYS A 8 -8.05 -8.11 1.51
C LYS A 8 -7.78 -8.06 0.00
N LYS A 9 -6.74 -7.35 -0.42
CA LYS A 9 -6.23 -7.32 -1.81
C LYS A 9 -4.96 -8.16 -1.93
N SER A 10 -4.68 -8.69 -3.13
CA SER A 10 -3.41 -9.38 -3.39
C SER A 10 -2.27 -8.37 -3.61
N TRP A 11 -1.02 -8.85 -3.59
CA TRP A 11 0.13 -8.00 -3.87
C TRP A 11 0.18 -7.57 -5.34
N GLU A 12 -0.19 -8.45 -6.27
CA GLU A 12 -0.33 -8.13 -7.70
C GLU A 12 -1.38 -7.04 -7.92
N GLU A 13 -2.52 -7.15 -7.25
CA GLU A 13 -3.57 -6.14 -7.30
C GLU A 13 -3.02 -4.80 -6.78
N PHE A 14 -2.36 -4.80 -5.62
CA PHE A 14 -1.76 -3.59 -5.07
C PHE A 14 -0.69 -3.00 -5.99
N GLN A 15 0.19 -3.80 -6.57
CA GLN A 15 1.23 -3.36 -7.51
C GLN A 15 0.59 -2.71 -8.76
N SER A 16 -0.50 -3.28 -9.26
CA SER A 16 -1.21 -2.77 -10.44
C SER A 16 -1.81 -1.37 -10.23
N THR A 17 -2.07 -0.97 -8.98
CA THR A 17 -2.62 0.36 -8.66
C THR A 17 -1.64 1.51 -8.93
N GLY A 18 -0.33 1.24 -8.96
CA GLY A 18 0.72 2.27 -9.01
C GLY A 18 1.03 2.94 -7.66
N LEU A 19 0.31 2.59 -6.58
CA LEU A 19 0.51 3.18 -5.25
C LEU A 19 1.86 2.84 -4.62
N LEU A 20 2.53 1.77 -5.07
CA LEU A 20 3.84 1.36 -4.56
C LEU A 20 4.89 2.49 -4.66
N LEU A 21 4.91 3.24 -5.76
CA LEU A 21 5.85 4.36 -5.93
C LEU A 21 5.59 5.46 -4.88
N PHE A 22 4.33 5.75 -4.58
CA PHE A 22 3.96 6.73 -3.56
C PHE A 22 4.33 6.27 -2.15
N VAL A 23 4.08 5.00 -1.81
CA VAL A 23 4.53 4.42 -0.54
C VAL A 23 6.06 4.49 -0.43
N ASN A 24 6.77 4.12 -1.48
CA ASN A 24 8.23 4.15 -1.48
C ASN A 24 8.80 5.57 -1.46
N ASN A 25 8.12 6.59 -1.99
CA ASN A 25 8.56 7.98 -1.83
C ASN A 25 8.69 8.34 -0.34
N PHE A 26 7.75 7.92 0.51
CA PHE A 26 7.84 8.13 1.96
C PHE A 26 8.92 7.25 2.61
N LEU A 27 8.99 5.95 2.25
CA LEU A 27 10.00 5.06 2.82
C LEU A 27 11.44 5.48 2.47
N HIS A 28 11.65 6.02 1.26
CA HIS A 28 12.95 6.48 0.79
C HIS A 28 13.53 7.60 1.67
N ILE A 29 12.69 8.42 2.31
CA ILE A 29 13.10 9.45 3.29
C ILE A 29 13.87 8.79 4.44
N PHE A 30 13.40 7.64 4.91
CA PHE A 30 14.01 6.87 5.98
C PHE A 30 15.14 5.95 5.49
N GLY A 31 15.41 5.89 4.18
CA GLY A 31 16.35 4.95 3.58
C GLY A 31 15.83 3.51 3.52
N TRP A 32 14.51 3.35 3.40
CA TRP A 32 13.83 2.06 3.24
C TRP A 32 13.08 2.03 1.91
N ALA A 33 12.78 0.84 1.39
CA ALA A 33 11.81 0.62 0.34
C ALA A 33 11.02 -0.67 0.61
N LEU A 34 9.78 -0.72 0.15
CA LEU A 34 9.03 -1.95 -0.01
C LEU A 34 9.39 -2.55 -1.37
N VAL A 35 10.08 -3.69 -1.35
CA VAL A 35 10.59 -4.39 -2.54
C VAL A 35 9.60 -5.47 -2.93
N PHE A 36 9.31 -5.54 -4.23
CA PHE A 36 8.53 -6.61 -4.85
C PHE A 36 9.50 -7.46 -5.66
N GLU A 37 9.64 -8.72 -5.26
CA GLU A 37 10.36 -9.72 -6.03
C GLU A 37 9.35 -10.40 -6.97
N CYS A 38 9.61 -10.33 -8.28
CA CYS A 38 8.71 -10.84 -9.30
C CYS A 38 9.39 -11.84 -10.22
N ASP A 39 8.64 -12.85 -10.66
CA ASP A 39 8.97 -13.74 -11.77
C ASP A 39 7.96 -13.48 -12.89
N GLY A 40 8.37 -12.70 -13.89
CA GLY A 40 7.47 -12.11 -14.87
C GLY A 40 6.42 -11.21 -14.22
N GLU A 41 5.14 -11.53 -14.41
CA GLU A 41 4.01 -10.80 -13.83
C GLU A 41 3.61 -11.28 -12.43
N LYS A 42 4.22 -12.36 -11.95
CA LYS A 42 3.86 -12.98 -10.67
C LYS A 42 4.71 -12.42 -9.54
N VAL A 43 4.08 -12.00 -8.44
CA VAL A 43 4.81 -11.58 -7.23
C VAL A 43 5.22 -12.84 -6.46
N ILE A 44 6.53 -13.02 -6.26
CA ILE A 44 7.11 -14.13 -5.48
C ILE A 44 7.13 -13.75 -4.00
N SER A 45 7.62 -12.55 -3.69
CA SER A 45 7.76 -12.08 -2.31
C SER A 45 7.68 -10.55 -2.22
N VAL A 46 7.29 -10.04 -1.05
CA VAL A 46 7.27 -8.60 -0.75
C VAL A 46 7.88 -8.37 0.61
N TYR A 47 8.89 -7.50 0.69
CA TYR A 47 9.62 -7.25 1.93
C TYR A 47 10.19 -5.83 2.00
N PRO A 48 10.35 -5.27 3.20
CA PRO A 48 11.08 -4.02 3.37
C PRO A 48 12.60 -4.24 3.21
N ALA A 49 13.31 -3.30 2.61
CA ALA A 49 14.75 -3.33 2.45
C ALA A 49 15.40 -1.97 2.72
N ARG A 50 16.65 -1.99 3.21
CA ARG A 50 17.50 -0.79 3.30
C ARG A 50 18.05 -0.44 1.93
N ILE A 51 17.95 0.83 1.56
CA ILE A 51 18.42 1.33 0.26
C ILE A 51 19.40 2.49 0.44
N LYS A 52 20.29 2.64 -0.53
CA LYS A 52 21.23 3.76 -0.61
C LYS A 52 20.76 4.85 -1.56
N TYR A 53 20.17 4.44 -2.69
CA TYR A 53 19.62 5.36 -3.68
C TYR A 53 18.19 5.75 -3.32
N ARG A 54 17.88 7.03 -3.45
CA ARG A 54 16.57 7.60 -3.13
C ARG A 54 16.00 8.28 -4.36
N GLY A 55 14.68 8.27 -4.45
CA GLY A 55 13.92 8.78 -5.58
C GLY A 55 13.69 7.73 -6.68
N PHE A 56 13.00 8.17 -7.73
CA PHE A 56 12.63 7.37 -8.88
C PHE A 56 12.92 8.15 -10.16
N SER A 57 13.10 7.44 -11.28
CA SER A 57 13.23 8.08 -12.59
C SER A 57 11.91 8.76 -13.00
N GLU A 58 12.01 9.71 -13.94
CA GLU A 58 10.84 10.35 -14.53
C GLU A 58 9.90 9.32 -15.19
N ILE A 59 10.47 8.36 -15.93
CA ILE A 59 9.71 7.27 -16.58
C ILE A 59 8.91 6.46 -15.56
N ALA A 60 9.56 6.00 -14.48
CA ALA A 60 8.89 5.22 -13.45
C ALA A 60 7.79 6.04 -12.75
N THR A 61 8.04 7.33 -12.56
CA THR A 61 7.08 8.27 -12.00
C THR A 61 5.87 8.42 -12.92
N GLU A 62 6.08 8.71 -14.21
CA GLU A 62 5.01 8.85 -15.21
C GLU A 62 4.11 7.59 -15.29
N GLU A 63 4.72 6.41 -15.31
CA GLU A 63 3.98 5.14 -15.30
C GLU A 63 3.14 4.96 -14.04
N ALA A 64 3.68 5.29 -12.86
CA ALA A 64 2.95 5.20 -11.61
C ALA A 64 1.76 6.18 -11.58
N PHE A 65 1.94 7.41 -12.05
CA PHE A 65 0.85 8.38 -12.15
C PHE A 65 -0.26 7.88 -13.09
N LYS A 66 0.08 7.32 -14.27
CA LYS A 66 -0.90 6.71 -15.18
C LYS A 66 -1.70 5.60 -14.49
N LYS A 67 -1.03 4.69 -13.77
CA LYS A 67 -1.66 3.60 -13.03
C LYS A 67 -2.58 4.12 -11.91
N VAL A 68 -2.12 5.07 -11.12
CA VAL A 68 -2.90 5.66 -10.02
C VAL A 68 -4.12 6.41 -10.54
N THR A 69 -3.98 7.20 -11.60
CA THR A 69 -5.13 7.90 -12.21
C THR A 69 -6.17 6.91 -12.70
N LYS A 70 -5.75 5.83 -13.36
CA LYS A 70 -6.66 4.76 -13.81
C LYS A 70 -7.36 4.09 -12.62
N TYR A 71 -6.61 3.71 -11.59
CA TYR A 71 -7.15 3.09 -10.38
C TYR A 71 -8.15 4.00 -9.66
N LEU A 72 -7.81 5.28 -9.48
CA LEU A 72 -8.70 6.27 -8.88
C LEU A 72 -10.00 6.42 -9.69
N SER A 73 -9.91 6.46 -11.02
CA SER A 73 -11.07 6.55 -11.89
C SER A 73 -12.02 5.35 -11.73
N SER A 74 -11.49 4.12 -11.65
CA SER A 74 -12.30 2.93 -11.42
C SER A 74 -12.92 2.89 -10.01
N SER A 75 -12.23 3.43 -9.01
CA SER A 75 -12.64 3.34 -7.60
C SER A 75 -13.51 4.51 -7.13
N ILE A 76 -13.56 5.64 -7.86
CA ILE A 76 -14.21 6.87 -7.40
C ILE A 76 -15.70 6.71 -7.08
N LYS A 77 -16.41 5.82 -7.79
CA LYS A 77 -17.84 5.57 -7.55
C LYS A 77 -18.08 4.90 -6.19
N GLU A 78 -17.23 3.95 -5.82
CA GLU A 78 -17.32 3.22 -4.55
C GLU A 78 -16.89 4.12 -3.39
N LEU A 79 -15.75 4.81 -3.53
CA LEU A 79 -15.26 5.78 -2.55
C LEU A 79 -16.31 6.87 -2.24
N LYS A 80 -17.02 7.37 -3.27
CA LYS A 80 -18.13 8.32 -3.07
C LYS A 80 -19.26 7.73 -2.24
N LYS A 81 -19.65 6.48 -2.49
CA LYS A 81 -20.71 5.82 -1.69
C LYS A 81 -20.28 5.66 -0.24
N GLU A 82 -19.04 5.28 0.02
CA GLU A 82 -18.49 5.10 1.37
C GLU A 82 -18.53 6.40 2.18
N VAL A 83 -18.14 7.53 1.57
CA VAL A 83 -18.15 8.85 2.23
C VAL A 83 -19.57 9.39 2.42
N MET A 84 -20.46 9.18 1.44
CA MET A 84 -21.83 9.70 1.50
C MET A 84 -22.75 8.88 2.43
N THR A 85 -22.37 7.64 2.74
CA THR A 85 -23.09 6.81 3.71
C THR A 85 -22.57 7.15 5.11
N LYS A 86 -23.34 7.90 5.90
CA LYS A 86 -23.00 8.18 7.31
C LYS A 86 -22.98 6.86 8.12
N LYS A 87 -21.83 6.22 8.24
CA LYS A 87 -21.58 5.23 9.29
C LYS A 87 -21.17 5.98 10.55
N LYS A 88 -21.83 5.70 11.68
CA LYS A 88 -21.29 6.08 13.00
C LYS A 88 -19.92 5.40 13.10
N PHE A 89 -18.85 6.18 13.24
CA PHE A 89 -17.57 5.65 13.65
C PHE A 89 -17.71 5.28 15.12
N ASP A 90 -17.68 3.99 15.42
CA ASP A 90 -17.50 3.54 16.80
C ASP A 90 -16.06 3.91 17.21
N GLU A 91 -15.93 4.76 18.22
CA GLU A 91 -14.66 5.37 18.68
C GLU A 91 -13.67 4.33 19.25
N ASP A 92 -14.06 3.06 19.36
CA ASP A 92 -13.25 1.97 19.89
C ASP A 92 -12.26 1.37 18.87
N PHE A 93 -12.31 1.80 17.60
CA PHE A 93 -11.46 1.26 16.54
C PHE A 93 -10.15 2.03 16.37
N ILE A 94 -9.28 1.98 17.38
CA ILE A 94 -7.85 2.25 17.17
C ILE A 94 -7.27 1.01 16.49
N PHE A 95 -6.78 1.13 15.25
CA PHE A 95 -6.05 0.06 14.57
C PHE A 95 -5.04 -0.57 15.53
N PRO A 96 -5.13 -1.87 15.86
CA PRO A 96 -4.02 -2.54 16.50
C PRO A 96 -2.92 -2.66 15.44
N VAL A 97 -2.07 -1.64 15.35
CA VAL A 97 -0.75 -1.79 14.74
C VAL A 97 -0.01 -2.73 15.69
N ASN A 98 -0.16 -4.02 15.44
CA ASN A 98 0.63 -5.05 16.11
C ASN A 98 2.07 -4.90 15.60
N PHE A 99 2.80 -3.92 16.15
CA PHE A 99 4.26 -3.95 16.16
C PHE A 99 4.64 -5.17 16.98
N GLY A 100 4.74 -6.31 16.28
CA GLY A 100 5.04 -7.59 16.85
C GLY A 100 6.32 -7.52 17.66
N ARG A 101 6.13 -7.61 18.98
CA ARG A 101 6.87 -8.41 19.97
C ARG A 101 8.41 -8.30 19.96
N LYS A 102 8.90 -7.78 21.09
CA LYS A 102 10.15 -8.15 21.78
C LYS A 102 11.06 -9.09 20.99
N ILE A 103 12.13 -8.55 20.43
CA ILE A 103 13.37 -9.32 20.28
C ILE A 103 13.89 -9.47 21.71
N ASN A 104 13.59 -10.62 22.33
CA ASN A 104 14.27 -11.02 23.55
C ASN A 104 15.71 -11.38 23.18
N ASN A 105 16.62 -10.97 24.07
CA ASN A 105 18.05 -11.22 24.04
C ASN A 105 18.40 -12.70 23.82
N GLU A 106 19.39 -12.95 22.97
CA GLU A 106 20.52 -13.84 23.27
C GLU A 106 21.82 -13.09 22.94
#